data_AF-A0A942NVV1-F1
#
_entry.id   AF-A0A942NVV1-F1
#
_cell.length_a   1.000
_cell.length_b   1.000
_cell.length_c   1.000
_cell.angle_alpha   90.00
_cell.angle_beta   90.00
_cell.angle_gamma   90.00
#
_symmetry.space_group_name_H-M   'P 1'
#
loop_
_entity.id
_entity.type
_entity.pdbx_description
1 polymer ?
#
loop_
_entity_poly.entity_id
_entity_poly.type
_entity_poly.pdbx_seq_one_letter_code
_entity_poly.pdbx_strand_id
1 'polypeptide(L)'
;MMDPNAFRQAILQGIPGQLPEPKPYDAEINHAPKRKDSLNLAEKKLALRNALRYFPESFHPVLAPEFAAELKRYGRIYMYRFKPDYKIFARDIEAFPHQSRQ
;
A
#
# COMPACT_ATOMS: atom_id res chain seq x y z
N MET A 1 6.93 -4.90 -21.19
CA MET A 1 7.37 -5.49 -19.92
C MET A 1 8.24 -4.47 -19.20
N MET A 2 8.21 -4.41 -17.86
CA MET A 2 9.09 -3.52 -17.09
C MET A 2 10.55 -3.98 -17.25
N ASP A 3 11.47 -3.02 -17.34
CA ASP A 3 12.90 -3.27 -17.36
C ASP A 3 13.36 -4.04 -16.08
N PRO A 4 14.20 -5.08 -16.18
CA PRO A 4 14.64 -5.87 -15.03
C PRO A 4 15.37 -5.07 -13.95
N ASN A 5 16.20 -4.09 -14.33
CA ASN A 5 16.89 -3.25 -13.37
C ASN A 5 15.90 -2.33 -12.64
N ALA A 6 14.95 -1.74 -13.38
CA ALA A 6 13.88 -0.93 -12.79
C ALA A 6 13.03 -1.73 -11.78
N PHE A 7 12.70 -3.00 -12.09
CA PHE A 7 11.99 -3.87 -11.15
C PHE A 7 12.78 -4.11 -9.86
N ARG A 8 14.07 -4.45 -9.97
CA ARG A 8 14.94 -4.67 -8.81
C ARG A 8 15.05 -3.43 -7.93
N GLN A 9 15.22 -2.25 -8.54
CA GLN A 9 15.25 -0.99 -7.80
C GLN A 9 13.92 -0.71 -7.07
N ALA A 10 12.79 -0.97 -7.72
CA ALA A 10 11.48 -0.79 -7.10
C ALA A 10 11.27 -1.71 -5.88
N ILE A 11 11.77 -2.95 -5.93
CA ILE A 11 11.71 -3.88 -4.79
C ILE A 11 12.60 -3.41 -3.63
N LEU A 12 13.82 -2.96 -3.92
CA LEU A 12 14.78 -2.50 -2.90
C LEU A 12 14.39 -1.17 -2.25
N GLN A 13 13.65 -0.32 -2.96
CA GLN A 13 13.28 1.02 -2.49
C GLN A 13 12.44 0.99 -1.20
N GLY A 14 11.61 -0.04 -1.01
CA GLY A 14 10.68 -0.10 0.12
C GLY A 14 9.70 1.07 0.10
N ILE A 15 9.68 1.88 1.16
CA ILE A 15 8.84 3.08 1.23
C ILE A 15 9.61 4.25 0.58
N PRO A 16 9.09 4.84 -0.52
CA PRO A 16 9.79 5.91 -1.21
C PRO A 16 9.94 7.16 -0.33
N GLY A 17 11.06 7.87 -0.49
CA GLY A 17 11.33 9.11 0.25
C GLY A 17 10.41 10.28 -0.12
N GLN A 18 9.64 10.14 -1.20
CA GLN A 18 8.59 11.07 -1.60
C GLN A 18 7.27 10.33 -1.70
N LEU A 19 6.18 11.03 -1.41
CA LEU A 19 4.85 10.44 -1.42
C LEU A 19 4.41 10.15 -2.87
N PRO A 20 4.11 8.90 -3.26
CA PRO A 20 3.63 8.57 -4.61
C PRO A 20 2.26 9.18 -4.85
N GLU A 21 1.86 9.42 -6.10
CA GLU A 21 0.52 9.93 -6.41
C GLU A 21 -0.62 9.01 -5.92
N PRO A 22 -1.78 9.57 -5.53
CA PRO A 22 -2.92 8.77 -5.11
C PRO A 22 -3.43 7.90 -6.26
N LYS A 23 -3.79 6.64 -5.96
CA LYS A 23 -4.28 5.70 -6.97
C LYS A 23 -5.79 5.79 -7.15
N PRO A 24 -6.28 5.88 -8.40
CA PRO A 24 -7.71 5.82 -8.65
C PRO A 24 -8.26 4.43 -8.29
N TYR A 25 -9.54 4.40 -7.93
CA TYR A 25 -10.26 3.14 -7.76
C TYR A 25 -10.56 2.53 -9.14
N ASP A 26 -10.02 1.34 -9.39
CA ASP A 26 -10.18 0.63 -10.65
C ASP A 26 -11.45 -0.24 -10.62
N ALA A 27 -12.52 0.11 -11.32
CA ALA A 27 -13.76 -0.66 -11.28
C ALA A 27 -13.71 -1.99 -12.06
N GLU A 28 -12.70 -2.19 -12.91
CA GLU A 28 -12.58 -3.36 -13.80
C GLU A 28 -12.01 -4.58 -13.05
N ILE A 29 -11.35 -4.37 -11.91
CA ILE A 29 -10.80 -5.46 -11.11
C ILE A 29 -11.77 -5.90 -10.02
N ASN A 30 -11.80 -7.22 -9.76
CA ASN A 30 -12.57 -7.76 -8.64
C ASN A 30 -12.00 -7.26 -7.32
N HIS A 31 -12.77 -6.42 -6.62
CA HIS A 31 -12.43 -5.93 -5.29
C HIS A 31 -12.96 -6.85 -4.20
N ALA A 32 -12.24 -6.90 -3.08
CA ALA A 32 -12.75 -7.57 -1.89
C ALA A 32 -14.05 -6.88 -1.42
N PRO A 33 -15.06 -7.65 -0.98
CA PRO A 33 -16.28 -7.06 -0.46
C PRO A 33 -16.01 -6.21 0.77
N LYS A 34 -16.78 -5.13 0.92
CA LYS A 34 -16.72 -4.26 2.10
C LYS A 34 -17.00 -5.09 3.36
N ARG A 35 -16.09 -5.06 4.35
CA ARG A 35 -16.38 -5.67 5.65
C ARG A 35 -17.28 -4.76 6.49
N LYS A 36 -18.06 -5.37 7.40
CA LYS A 36 -18.89 -4.65 8.35
C LYS A 36 -18.03 -3.66 9.15
N ASP A 37 -18.52 -2.44 9.32
CA ASP A 37 -17.89 -1.43 10.16
C ASP A 37 -18.19 -1.76 11.62
N SER A 38 -17.34 -2.61 12.22
CA SER A 38 -17.50 -3.06 13.61
C SER A 38 -16.66 -2.26 14.60
N LEU A 39 -15.87 -1.29 14.13
CA LEU A 39 -14.93 -0.57 14.99
C LEU A 39 -15.58 0.65 15.63
N ASN A 40 -15.41 0.80 16.94
CA ASN A 40 -15.74 2.02 17.65
C ASN A 40 -14.74 3.15 17.34
N LEU A 41 -15.01 4.36 17.84
CA LEU A 41 -14.17 5.53 17.55
C LEU A 41 -12.72 5.38 18.04
N ALA A 42 -12.51 4.76 19.20
CA ALA A 42 -11.17 4.55 19.75
C ALA A 42 -10.38 3.53 18.91
N GLU A 43 -11.04 2.45 18.48
CA GLU A 43 -10.46 1.43 17.61
C GLU A 43 -10.13 1.97 16.22
N LYS A 44 -10.98 2.86 15.67
CA LYS A 44 -10.68 3.55 14.41
C LYS A 44 -9.42 4.41 14.53
N LYS A 45 -9.30 5.20 15.60
CA LYS A 45 -8.09 5.99 15.89
C LYS A 45 -6.85 5.09 16.05
N LEU A 46 -6.98 3.95 16.72
CA LEU A 46 -5.90 2.98 16.88
C LEU A 46 -5.49 2.36 15.53
N ALA A 47 -6.46 1.99 14.68
CA ALA A 47 -6.18 1.47 13.35
C ALA A 47 -5.41 2.47 12.47
N LEU A 48 -5.79 3.75 12.53
CA LEU A 48 -5.06 4.85 11.88
C LEU A 48 -3.61 4.97 12.39
N ARG A 49 -3.39 4.98 13.71
CA ARG A 49 -2.04 5.02 14.30
C ARG A 49 -1.20 3.80 13.88
N ASN A 50 -1.81 2.62 13.87
CA ASN A 50 -1.15 1.38 13.46
C ASN A 50 -0.75 1.41 11.97
N ALA A 51 -1.55 2.04 11.12
CA ALA A 51 -1.21 2.23 9.71
C ALA A 51 -0.10 3.28 9.52
N LEU A 52 -0.19 4.40 10.24
CA LEU A 52 0.77 5.51 10.12
C LEU A 52 2.18 5.16 10.64
N ARG A 53 2.32 4.19 11.55
CA ARG A 53 3.63 3.78 12.10
C ARG A 53 4.65 3.31 11.06
N TYR A 54 4.19 2.90 9.88
CA TYR A 54 5.06 2.46 8.80
C TYR A 54 5.64 3.62 8.00
N PHE A 55 5.11 4.84 8.13
CA PHE A 55 5.46 5.98 7.27
C PHE A 55 6.14 7.11 8.05
N PRO A 56 7.04 7.89 7.41
CA PRO A 56 7.59 9.12 7.98
C PRO A 56 6.49 10.08 8.44
N GLU A 57 6.74 10.81 9.54
CA GLU A 57 5.79 11.78 10.10
C GLU A 57 5.40 12.88 9.11
N SER A 58 6.31 13.25 8.21
CA SER A 58 6.05 14.21 7.12
C SER A 58 4.92 13.78 6.19
N PHE A 59 4.63 12.48 6.09
CA PHE A 59 3.53 11.97 5.26
C PHE A 59 2.20 11.90 6.01
N HIS A 60 2.20 11.96 7.35
CA HIS A 60 1.00 11.75 8.16
C HIS A 60 -0.13 12.75 7.86
N PRO A 61 0.11 14.05 7.61
CA PRO A 61 -0.96 14.99 7.27
C PRO A 61 -1.76 14.60 6.02
N VAL A 62 -1.12 13.93 5.06
CA VAL A 62 -1.76 13.45 3.83
C VAL A 62 -2.33 12.05 4.01
N LEU A 63 -1.57 11.13 4.62
CA LEU A 63 -1.98 9.74 4.75
C LEU A 63 -3.10 9.50 5.78
N ALA A 64 -3.16 10.28 6.85
CA ALA A 64 -4.20 10.12 7.87
C ALA A 64 -5.64 10.27 7.33
N PRO A 65 -6.00 11.35 6.61
CA PRO A 65 -7.33 11.46 6.02
C PRO A 65 -7.60 10.39 4.94
N GLU A 66 -6.58 9.99 4.17
CA GLU A 66 -6.72 8.92 3.18
C GLU A 66 -7.02 7.57 3.81
N PHE A 67 -6.27 7.17 4.83
CA PHE A 67 -6.48 5.93 5.55
C PHE A 67 -7.82 5.92 6.28
N ALA A 68 -8.27 7.07 6.80
CA ALA A 68 -9.61 7.19 7.38
C ALA A 68 -10.71 6.97 6.31
N ALA A 69 -10.51 7.52 5.10
CA ALA A 69 -11.42 7.32 3.98
C ALA A 69 -11.43 5.86 3.51
N GLU A 70 -10.28 5.21 3.40
CA GLU A 70 -10.18 3.79 3.08
C GLU A 70 -10.90 2.91 4.12
N LEU A 71 -10.67 3.17 5.41
CA LEU A 71 -11.31 2.44 6.49
C LEU A 71 -12.84 2.58 6.43
N LYS A 72 -13.35 3.79 6.16
CA LYS A 72 -14.79 4.05 6.01
C LYS A 72 -15.38 3.40 4.76
N ARG A 73 -14.67 3.48 3.62
CA ARG A 73 -15.16 3.01 2.32
C ARG A 73 -15.10 1.48 2.22
N TYR A 74 -13.97 0.88 2.60
CA TYR A 74 -13.69 -0.53 2.38
C TYR A 74 -13.71 -1.38 3.67
N GLY A 75 -13.70 -0.75 4.85
CA GLY A 75 -13.55 -1.46 6.12
C GLY A 75 -12.12 -1.92 6.41
N ARG A 76 -11.14 -1.45 5.62
CA ARG A 76 -9.69 -1.68 5.79
C ARG A 76 -8.89 -0.51 5.27
N ILE A 77 -7.68 -0.40 5.78
CA ILE A 77 -6.63 0.47 5.26
C ILE A 77 -5.75 -0.42 4.38
N TYR A 78 -5.83 -0.24 3.07
CA TYR A 78 -5.05 -0.97 2.06
C TYR A 78 -3.78 -0.24 1.66
N MET A 79 -3.73 1.09 1.91
CA MET A 79 -2.61 1.95 1.52
C MET A 79 -2.44 1.96 -0.01
N TYR A 80 -3.53 2.15 -0.76
CA TYR A 80 -3.53 1.98 -2.22
C TYR A 80 -2.49 2.82 -2.96
N ARG A 81 -2.15 3.98 -2.39
CA ARG A 81 -1.08 4.87 -2.87
C ARG A 81 0.25 4.14 -3.10
N PHE A 82 0.57 3.14 -2.29
CA PHE A 82 1.84 2.40 -2.34
C PHE A 82 1.78 1.09 -3.12
N LYS A 83 0.63 0.72 -3.70
CA LYS A 83 0.53 -0.46 -4.57
C LYS A 83 1.46 -0.27 -5.78
N PRO A 84 2.32 -1.22 -6.18
CA PRO A 84 3.15 -1.03 -7.36
C PRO A 84 2.35 -0.88 -8.67
N ASP A 85 2.88 -0.11 -9.62
CA ASP A 85 2.28 0.08 -10.96
C ASP A 85 2.61 -1.05 -11.94
N TYR A 86 3.67 -1.81 -11.68
CA TYR A 86 3.99 -2.95 -12.53
C TYR A 86 2.97 -4.08 -12.32
N LYS A 87 2.80 -4.90 -13.36
CA LYS A 87 1.99 -6.12 -13.27
C LYS A 87 2.57 -7.05 -12.20
N ILE A 88 1.75 -7.41 -11.23
CA ILE A 88 2.09 -8.37 -10.17
C ILE A 88 1.81 -9.78 -10.71
N PHE A 89 2.86 -10.59 -10.84
CA PHE A 89 2.82 -12.00 -11.25
C PHE A 89 4.08 -12.71 -10.76
N ALA A 90 4.09 -14.04 -10.75
CA ALA A 90 5.27 -14.83 -10.41
C ALA A 90 6.38 -14.61 -11.44
N ARG A 91 7.60 -14.37 -10.97
CA ARG A 91 8.80 -14.18 -11.79
C ARG A 91 9.84 -15.23 -11.44
N ASP A 92 10.80 -15.41 -12.33
CA ASP A 92 11.99 -16.24 -12.06
C ASP A 92 12.70 -15.73 -10.79
N ILE A 93 13.26 -16.63 -9.99
CA ILE A 93 13.96 -16.27 -8.75
C ILE A 93 15.11 -15.31 -9.02
N GLU A 94 15.80 -15.46 -10.16
CA GLU A 94 16.89 -14.58 -10.57
C GLU A 94 16.42 -13.16 -10.91
N ALA A 95 15.11 -12.91 -11.08
CA ALA A 95 14.61 -11.57 -11.28
C ALA A 95 14.63 -10.72 -9.99
N PHE A 96 14.64 -11.35 -8.81
CA PHE A 96 14.51 -10.64 -7.53
C PHE A 96 15.88 -10.23 -6.96
N PRO A 97 16.00 -9.03 -6.36
CA PRO A 97 17.23 -8.56 -5.73
C PRO A 97 17.39 -9.14 -4.32
N HIS A 98 17.61 -10.44 -4.22
CA HIS A 98 17.70 -11.15 -2.94
C HIS A 98 19.16 -11.32 -2.46
N GLN A 99 19.37 -11.36 -1.14
CA GLN A 99 20.65 -11.78 -0.55
C GLN A 99 20.68 -13.27 -0.19
N SER A 100 19.50 -13.86 0.06
CA SER A 100 19.31 -15.29 0.36
C SER A 100 18.29 -15.88 -0.61
N ARG A 101 18.47 -17.17 -0.95
CA ARG A 101 17.55 -17.98 -1.76
C ARG A 101 16.61 -18.86 -0.92
N GLN A 102 16.74 -18.83 0.40
CA GLN A 102 15.97 -19.66 1.35
C GLN A 102 14.59 -19.09 1.63
#